data_AF-A0A1F1ZF04-F1
#
_entry.id   AF-A0A1F1ZF04-F1
#
_cell.length_a   1.000
_cell.length_b   1.000
_cell.length_c   1.000
_cell.angle_alpha   90.00
_cell.angle_beta   90.00
_cell.angle_gamma   90.00
#
_symmetry.space_group_name_H-M   'P 1'
#
loop_
_entity.id
_entity.type
_entity.pdbx_description
1 polymer ?
#
loop_
_entity_poly.entity_id
_entity_poly.type
_entity_poly.pdbx_seq_one_letter_code
_entity_poly.pdbx_strand_id
1 'polypeptide(L)'
;MNARKKAELLLADGTSFPGYLFGATPTAEISGAATVTTNMFAYQREMTDPARKGQVLIFAAPQVGNAGWNDEDIANPEGRITVGTVVVRDLTTRVSNFRSVRSLEEEMTAQGMSGIYGVDTRKLVRHLSQMGNESVVATLVVKEEN
;
A
#
# COMPACT_ATOMS: atom_id res chain seq x y z
N MET A 1 19.74 -0.86 -12.15
CA MET A 1 18.55 -1.08 -11.29
C MET A 1 18.88 -0.51 -9.93
N ASN A 2 18.23 0.58 -9.53
CA ASN A 2 18.42 1.12 -8.17
C ASN A 2 18.00 0.05 -7.16
N ALA A 3 18.86 -0.23 -6.19
CA ALA A 3 18.52 -1.10 -5.08
C ALA A 3 17.31 -0.52 -4.35
N ARG A 4 16.29 -1.34 -4.16
CA ARG A 4 15.06 -0.94 -3.47
C ARG A 4 15.34 -0.89 -1.97
N LYS A 5 14.99 0.22 -1.32
CA LYS A 5 15.15 0.36 0.13
C LYS A 5 14.35 -0.71 0.85
N LYS A 6 14.99 -1.41 1.79
CA LYS A 6 14.32 -2.41 2.62
C LYS A 6 13.36 -1.71 3.57
N ALA A 7 12.21 -2.33 3.79
CA ALA A 7 11.22 -1.86 4.74
C ALA A 7 10.59 -3.06 5.45
N GLU A 8 9.86 -2.80 6.52
CA GLU A 8 9.01 -3.78 7.17
C GLU A 8 7.70 -3.15 7.63
N LEU A 9 6.65 -3.95 7.62
CA LEU A 9 5.39 -3.63 8.26
C LEU A 9 5.40 -4.25 9.66
N LEU A 10 5.40 -3.42 10.70
CA LEU A 10 5.33 -3.82 12.09
C LEU A 10 3.88 -3.74 12.57
N LEU A 11 3.37 -4.81 13.16
CA LEU A 11 2.07 -4.81 13.83
C LEU A 11 2.25 -4.48 15.32
N ALA A 12 1.20 -3.95 15.95
CA ALA A 12 1.20 -3.59 17.37
C ALA A 12 1.53 -4.76 18.33
N ASP A 13 1.35 -6.01 17.89
CA ASP A 13 1.71 -7.22 18.66
C ASP A 13 3.19 -7.62 18.52
N GLY A 14 3.99 -6.85 17.79
CA GLY A 14 5.41 -7.11 17.54
C GLY A 14 5.69 -7.99 16.32
N THR A 15 4.66 -8.51 15.63
CA THR A 15 4.85 -9.28 14.41
C THR A 15 5.31 -8.36 13.29
N SER A 16 6.40 -8.71 12.61
CA SER A 16 6.92 -7.94 11.47
C SER A 16 6.82 -8.71 10.15
N PHE A 17 6.59 -7.96 9.08
CA PHE A 17 6.54 -8.47 7.71
C PHE A 17 7.53 -7.70 6.84
N PRO A 18 8.64 -8.33 6.41
CA PRO A 18 9.64 -7.66 5.59
C PRO A 18 9.14 -7.43 4.17
N GLY A 19 9.67 -6.39 3.54
CA GLY A 19 9.41 -6.04 2.15
C GLY A 19 10.35 -4.95 1.67
N TYR A 20 9.90 -4.25 0.63
CA TYR A 20 10.65 -3.20 -0.03
C TYR A 20 9.77 -1.97 -0.20
N LEU A 21 10.36 -0.81 0.00
CA LEU A 21 9.68 0.47 -0.17
C LEU A 21 9.41 0.76 -1.65
N PHE A 22 8.24 1.32 -1.93
CA PHE A 22 7.90 1.92 -3.22
C PHE A 22 7.13 3.22 -3.02
N GLY A 23 7.09 4.05 -4.06
CA GLY A 23 6.58 5.42 -3.96
C GLY A 23 7.61 6.37 -3.34
N ALA A 24 7.13 7.42 -2.68
CA ALA A 24 7.98 8.40 -2.01
C ALA A 24 8.70 7.79 -0.79
N THR A 25 9.93 8.27 -0.50
CA THR A 25 10.56 7.95 0.79
C THR A 25 9.85 8.75 1.89
N PRO A 26 9.31 8.09 2.94
CA PRO A 26 8.62 8.80 4.00
C PRO A 26 9.62 9.61 4.83
N THR A 27 9.21 10.82 5.24
CA THR A 27 10.00 11.69 6.12
C THR A 27 9.71 11.47 7.61
N ALA A 28 8.64 10.74 7.91
CA ALA A 28 8.20 10.39 9.26
C ALA A 28 7.61 8.98 9.26
N GLU A 29 7.43 8.42 10.45
CA GLU A 29 6.75 7.13 10.63
C GLU A 29 5.31 7.20 10.10
N ILE A 30 4.89 6.16 9.36
CA ILE A 30 3.51 6.03 8.88
C ILE A 30 2.85 4.89 9.65
N SER A 31 1.91 5.25 10.52
CA SER A 31 1.16 4.33 11.38
C SER A 31 -0.34 4.55 11.22
N GLY A 32 -1.12 3.47 11.27
CA GLY A 32 -2.58 3.54 11.13
C GLY A 32 -3.26 2.22 11.37
N ALA A 33 -4.60 2.23 11.39
CA ALA A 33 -5.39 1.00 11.47
C ALA A 33 -5.15 0.15 10.22
N ALA A 34 -4.81 -1.13 10.42
CA ALA A 34 -4.64 -2.10 9.36
C ALA A 34 -6.00 -2.54 8.82
N THR A 35 -6.28 -2.25 7.56
CA THR A 35 -7.52 -2.65 6.90
C THR A 35 -7.21 -3.51 5.69
N VAL A 36 -7.92 -4.62 5.56
CA VAL A 36 -7.76 -5.56 4.46
C VAL A 36 -8.83 -5.31 3.43
N THR A 37 -8.45 -5.28 2.16
CA THR A 37 -9.39 -5.34 1.04
C THR A 37 -9.15 -6.59 0.21
N THR A 38 -10.25 -7.28 -0.11
CA THR A 38 -10.28 -8.43 -1.02
C THR A 38 -10.61 -8.04 -2.45
N ASN A 39 -10.83 -6.74 -2.69
CA ASN A 39 -11.05 -6.22 -4.03
C ASN A 39 -9.82 -6.52 -4.90
N MET A 40 -10.03 -7.35 -5.93
CA MET A 40 -8.99 -7.76 -6.86
C MET A 40 -8.71 -6.70 -7.94
N PHE A 41 -9.57 -5.68 -8.01
CA PHE A 41 -9.55 -4.60 -9.00
C PHE A 41 -9.82 -3.26 -8.31
N ALA A 42 -9.76 -2.16 -9.07
CA ALA A 42 -10.12 -0.82 -8.62
C ALA A 42 -9.32 -0.30 -7.41
N TYR A 43 -8.03 -0.67 -7.30
CA TYR A 43 -7.16 -0.17 -6.23
C TYR A 43 -7.10 1.36 -6.17
N GLN A 44 -7.25 2.08 -7.28
CA GLN A 44 -7.30 3.55 -7.28
C GLN A 44 -8.46 4.08 -6.44
N ARG A 45 -9.66 3.50 -6.60
CA ARG A 45 -10.85 3.88 -5.82
C ARG A 45 -10.65 3.55 -4.35
N GLU A 46 -10.04 2.42 -4.05
CA GLU A 46 -9.76 2.01 -2.67
C GLU A 46 -8.77 2.96 -1.99
N MET A 47 -7.73 3.38 -2.70
CA MET A 47 -6.69 4.29 -2.22
C MET A 47 -7.13 5.74 -2.09
N THR A 48 -8.17 6.13 -2.85
CA THR A 48 -8.70 7.51 -2.87
C THR A 48 -10.01 7.62 -2.08
N ASP A 49 -10.50 6.55 -1.46
CA ASP A 49 -11.71 6.58 -0.64
C ASP A 49 -11.48 7.39 0.66
N PRO A 50 -12.22 8.50 0.89
CA PRO A 50 -12.10 9.28 2.11
C PRO A 50 -12.37 8.48 3.39
N ALA A 51 -13.16 7.39 3.32
CA ALA A 51 -13.45 6.54 4.47
C ALA A 51 -12.22 5.76 4.98
N ARG A 52 -11.17 5.64 4.14
CA ARG A 52 -9.92 4.93 4.46
C ARG A 52 -8.77 5.86 4.82
N LYS A 53 -9.07 7.13 5.11
CA LYS A 53 -8.05 8.15 5.37
C LYS A 53 -7.09 7.75 6.49
N GLY A 54 -5.80 7.78 6.22
CA GLY A 54 -4.73 7.45 7.18
C GLY A 54 -4.60 5.96 7.53
N GLN A 55 -5.40 5.07 6.94
CA GLN A 55 -5.31 3.64 7.20
C GLN A 55 -4.12 3.00 6.49
N VAL A 56 -3.63 1.89 7.04
CA VAL A 56 -2.69 0.99 6.37
C VAL A 56 -3.53 0.01 5.54
N LEU A 57 -3.65 0.27 4.25
CA LEU A 57 -4.48 -0.53 3.36
C LEU A 57 -3.71 -1.73 2.82
N ILE A 58 -4.18 -2.94 3.14
CA ILE A 58 -3.57 -4.21 2.76
C ILE A 58 -4.40 -4.84 1.64
N PHE A 59 -3.77 -5.03 0.49
CA PHE A 59 -4.39 -5.74 -0.63
C PHE A 59 -4.16 -7.25 -0.48
N ALA A 60 -5.25 -8.01 -0.41
CA ALA A 60 -5.19 -9.47 -0.50
C ALA A 60 -4.90 -9.95 -1.93
N ALA A 61 -5.12 -9.09 -2.93
CA ALA A 61 -4.79 -9.38 -4.33
C ALA A 61 -3.28 -9.67 -4.48
N PRO A 62 -2.90 -10.72 -5.24
CA PRO A 62 -1.50 -11.13 -5.36
C PRO A 62 -0.64 -10.09 -6.08
N GLN A 63 -1.24 -9.32 -6.99
CA GLN A 63 -0.56 -8.30 -7.79
C GLN A 63 -1.42 -7.03 -7.86
N VAL A 64 -0.78 -5.87 -7.69
CA VAL A 64 -1.44 -4.55 -7.70
C VAL A 64 -0.64 -3.59 -8.61
N GLY A 65 -1.33 -2.71 -9.32
CA GLY A 65 -0.72 -1.71 -10.21
C GLY A 65 -0.69 -2.07 -11.70
N ASN A 66 -1.22 -3.23 -12.08
CA ASN A 66 -1.24 -3.71 -13.48
C ASN A 66 -2.00 -2.79 -14.45
N ALA A 67 -3.06 -2.15 -13.98
CA ALA A 67 -3.88 -1.22 -14.75
C ALA A 67 -3.31 0.21 -14.81
N GLY A 68 -2.19 0.48 -14.11
CA GLY A 68 -1.64 1.82 -13.96
C GLY A 68 -2.52 2.77 -13.16
N TRP A 69 -2.36 4.05 -13.41
CA TRP A 69 -3.12 5.13 -12.79
C TRP A 69 -3.76 6.00 -13.87
N ASN A 70 -5.01 6.40 -13.64
CA ASN A 70 -5.75 7.32 -14.50
C ASN A 70 -6.53 8.32 -13.64
N ASP A 71 -7.02 9.38 -14.25
CA ASP A 71 -7.70 10.46 -13.53
C ASP A 71 -9.23 10.28 -13.44
N GLU A 72 -9.77 9.20 -14.02
CA GLU A 72 -11.20 8.92 -14.10
C GLU A 72 -11.69 7.97 -12.98
N ASP A 73 -10.84 7.05 -12.52
CA ASP A 73 -11.19 6.00 -11.55
C ASP A 73 -10.91 6.42 -10.09
N ILE A 74 -11.09 7.71 -9.79
CA ILE A 74 -10.89 8.32 -8.47
C ILE A 74 -12.21 8.33 -7.67
N ALA A 75 -12.14 8.08 -6.36
CA ALA A 75 -13.31 8.05 -5.47
C ALA A 75 -13.63 9.40 -4.80
N ASN A 76 -12.68 10.35 -4.77
CA ASN A 76 -12.86 11.69 -4.22
C ASN A 76 -12.70 12.79 -5.28
N PRO A 77 -13.33 13.96 -5.10
CA PRO A 77 -13.23 15.05 -6.06
C PRO A 77 -11.85 15.70 -6.11
N GLU A 78 -11.02 15.54 -5.07
CA GLU A 78 -9.70 16.18 -4.99
C GLU A 78 -8.60 15.44 -5.77
N GLY A 79 -8.83 14.22 -6.27
CA GLY A 79 -7.78 13.42 -6.92
C GLY A 79 -6.76 12.81 -5.95
N ARG A 80 -6.98 12.90 -4.64
CA ARG A 80 -5.93 12.61 -3.63
C ARG A 80 -5.95 11.17 -3.16
N ILE A 81 -4.79 10.56 -3.01
CA ILE A 81 -4.65 9.33 -2.24
C ILE A 81 -4.87 9.69 -0.76
N THR A 82 -5.80 8.99 -0.10
CA THR A 82 -6.25 9.31 1.26
C THR A 82 -5.69 8.34 2.30
N VAL A 83 -5.43 7.09 1.91
CA VAL A 83 -4.82 6.07 2.77
C VAL A 83 -3.45 6.53 3.29
N GLY A 84 -3.03 6.04 4.46
CA GLY A 84 -1.73 6.39 5.02
C GLY A 84 -0.59 5.71 4.25
N THR A 85 -0.73 4.41 3.99
CA THR A 85 0.21 3.62 3.19
C THR A 85 -0.50 2.39 2.63
N VAL A 86 0.10 1.78 1.61
CA VAL A 86 -0.40 0.57 0.96
C VAL A 86 0.59 -0.58 1.08
N VAL A 87 0.03 -1.76 1.36
CA VAL A 87 0.77 -3.01 1.54
C VAL A 87 0.34 -3.98 0.45
N VAL A 88 1.30 -4.44 -0.35
CA VAL A 88 1.05 -5.33 -1.49
C VAL A 88 2.02 -6.50 -1.52
N ARG A 89 1.59 -7.62 -2.12
CA ARG A 89 2.47 -8.77 -2.33
C ARG A 89 3.41 -8.53 -3.50
N ASP A 90 2.86 -8.28 -4.68
CA ASP A 90 3.61 -7.97 -5.89
C ASP A 90 3.14 -6.63 -6.45
N LEU A 91 4.11 -5.75 -6.71
CA LEU A 91 3.87 -4.47 -7.36
C LEU A 91 4.21 -4.63 -8.84
N THR A 92 3.24 -4.37 -9.71
CA THR A 92 3.47 -4.50 -11.14
C THR A 92 4.52 -3.51 -11.63
N THR A 93 5.59 -4.02 -12.26
CA THR A 93 6.66 -3.19 -12.84
C THR A 93 6.31 -2.62 -14.20
N ARG A 94 5.44 -3.30 -14.97
CA ARG A 94 5.01 -2.88 -16.31
C ARG A 94 3.50 -2.74 -16.39
N VAL A 95 3.06 -1.51 -16.59
CA VAL A 95 1.65 -1.22 -16.82
C VAL A 95 1.23 -1.63 -18.23
N SER A 96 0.02 -2.20 -18.36
CA SER A 96 -0.55 -2.59 -19.65
C SER A 96 -2.05 -2.34 -19.68
N ASN A 97 -2.44 -1.07 -19.79
CA ASN A 97 -3.83 -0.65 -19.92
C ASN A 97 -3.90 0.62 -20.79
N PHE A 98 -4.81 0.63 -21.77
CA PHE A 98 -4.98 1.76 -22.69
C PHE A 98 -5.46 3.05 -22.00
N ARG A 99 -6.14 2.94 -20.85
CA ARG A 99 -6.57 4.09 -20.03
C ARG A 99 -5.47 4.61 -19.11
N SER A 100 -4.36 3.89 -18.97
CA SER A 100 -3.30 4.29 -18.05
C SER A 100 -2.57 5.53 -18.56
N VAL A 101 -2.42 6.52 -17.69
CA VAL A 101 -1.62 7.73 -17.94
C VAL A 101 -0.23 7.61 -17.30
N ARG A 102 -0.12 6.90 -16.18
CA ARG A 102 1.12 6.67 -15.43
C ARG A 102 1.05 5.39 -14.60
N SER A 103 2.15 4.96 -13.99
CA SER A 103 2.16 3.84 -13.06
C SER A 103 1.63 4.22 -11.67
N LEU A 104 1.22 3.21 -10.91
CA LEU A 104 0.83 3.38 -9.50
C LEU A 104 1.96 4.01 -8.67
N GLU A 105 3.20 3.57 -8.91
CA GLU A 105 4.36 4.07 -8.18
C GLU A 105 4.67 5.53 -8.52
N GLU A 106 4.56 5.92 -9.80
CA GLU A 106 4.73 7.31 -10.21
C GLU A 106 3.69 8.22 -9.54
N GLU A 107 2.42 7.79 -9.50
CA GLU A 107 1.38 8.55 -8.82
C GLU A 107 1.65 8.70 -7.32
N MET A 108 1.98 7.60 -6.66
CA MET A 108 2.29 7.63 -5.23
C MET A 108 3.48 8.54 -4.95
N THR A 109 4.53 8.48 -5.78
CA THR A 109 5.69 9.36 -5.67
C THR A 109 5.29 10.83 -5.86
N ALA A 110 4.47 11.13 -6.88
CA ALA A 110 4.02 12.50 -7.18
C ALA A 110 3.17 13.09 -6.03
N GLN A 111 2.39 12.27 -5.34
CA GLN A 111 1.58 12.71 -4.20
C GLN A 111 2.31 12.64 -2.85
N GLY A 112 3.58 12.20 -2.81
CA GLY A 112 4.35 12.04 -1.58
C GLY A 112 3.93 10.85 -0.72
N MET A 113 3.29 9.85 -1.33
CA MET A 113 2.78 8.65 -0.67
C MET A 113 3.77 7.50 -0.74
N SER A 114 3.84 6.72 0.34
CA SER A 114 4.71 5.55 0.45
C SER A 114 3.90 4.26 0.50
N GLY A 115 4.51 3.17 0.06
CA GLY A 115 3.98 1.82 0.16
C GLY A 115 5.08 0.79 0.37
N ILE A 116 4.67 -0.43 0.75
CA ILE A 116 5.55 -1.58 0.89
C ILE A 116 5.08 -2.74 0.02
N TYR A 117 6.00 -3.31 -0.77
CA TYR A 117 5.74 -4.49 -1.60
C TYR A 117 6.65 -5.66 -1.22
N GLY A 118 6.33 -6.87 -1.69
CA GLY A 118 7.05 -8.10 -1.33
C GLY A 118 6.59 -8.74 -0.02
N VAL A 119 5.59 -8.14 0.65
CA VAL A 119 5.03 -8.65 1.90
C VAL A 119 4.23 -9.93 1.64
N ASP A 120 4.36 -10.94 2.50
CA ASP A 120 3.45 -12.09 2.48
C ASP A 120 2.05 -11.70 2.99
N THR A 121 1.27 -11.08 2.10
CA THR A 121 -0.07 -10.58 2.42
C THR A 121 -1.02 -11.72 2.81
N ARG A 122 -0.79 -12.95 2.36
CA ARG A 122 -1.60 -14.11 2.77
C ARG A 122 -1.34 -14.47 4.24
N LYS A 123 -0.08 -14.51 4.66
CA LYS A 123 0.28 -14.72 6.08
C LYS A 123 -0.25 -13.56 6.93
N LEU A 124 -0.09 -12.32 6.46
CA LEU A 124 -0.57 -11.11 7.15
C LEU A 124 -2.10 -11.12 7.33
N VAL A 125 -2.87 -11.36 6.28
CA VAL A 125 -4.35 -11.39 6.36
C VAL A 125 -4.82 -12.50 7.29
N ARG A 126 -4.19 -13.69 7.25
CA ARG A 126 -4.51 -14.78 8.18
C ARG A 126 -4.21 -14.40 9.63
N HIS A 127 -3.08 -13.74 9.86
CA HIS A 127 -2.69 -13.24 11.19
C HIS A 127 -3.72 -12.24 11.73
N LEU A 128 -4.07 -11.22 10.94
CA LEU A 128 -5.08 -10.24 11.31
C LEU A 128 -6.45 -10.89 11.58
N SER A 129 -6.84 -11.89 10.81
CA SER A 129 -8.10 -12.62 11.01
C SER A 129 -8.14 -13.41 12.33
N GLN A 130 -6.99 -13.82 12.87
CA GLN A 130 -6.89 -14.50 14.16
C GLN A 130 -7.01 -13.54 15.35
N MET A 131 -6.75 -12.25 15.13
CA MET A 131 -6.88 -11.20 16.16
C MET A 131 -8.34 -10.75 16.37
N GLY A 132 -9.28 -11.21 15.55
CA GLY A 132 -10.71 -10.92 15.69
C GLY A 132 -11.09 -9.52 15.19
N ASN A 133 -12.08 -8.90 15.84
CA ASN A 133 -12.65 -7.60 15.43
C ASN A 133 -11.89 -6.39 16.02
N GLU A 134 -10.76 -6.60 16.69
CA GLU A 134 -9.98 -5.50 17.25
C GLU A 134 -9.23 -4.75 16.15
N SER A 135 -9.22 -3.43 16.24
CA SER A 135 -8.46 -2.60 15.30
C SER A 135 -6.97 -2.76 15.59
N VAL A 136 -6.27 -3.44 14.69
CA VAL A 136 -4.82 -3.63 14.79
C VAL A 136 -4.13 -2.41 14.18
N VAL A 137 -3.22 -1.79 14.93
CA VAL A 137 -2.35 -0.74 14.38
C VAL A 137 -1.16 -1.39 13.67
N ALA A 138 -0.86 -0.90 12.47
CA ALA A 138 0.32 -1.27 11.72
C ALA A 138 1.16 -0.03 11.39
N THR A 139 2.46 -0.23 11.33
CA THR A 139 3.47 0.81 11.15
C THR A 139 4.42 0.42 10.02
N LEU A 140 4.62 1.31 9.05
CA LEU A 140 5.64 1.16 8.03
C LEU A 140 6.98 1.70 8.55
N VAL A 141 7.98 0.81 8.64
CA VAL A 141 9.34 1.14 9.07
C VAL A 141 10.29 0.96 7.89
N VAL A 142 11.00 2.02 7.52
CA VAL A 142 12.07 1.95 6.51
C VAL A 142 13.36 1.55 7.22
N LYS A 143 14.04 0.52 6.73
CA LYS A 143 15.33 0.11 7.30
C LYS A 143 16.42 1.00 6.72
N GLU A 144 17.19 1.65 7.58
CA GLU A 144 18.42 2.30 7.17
C GLU A 144 19.46 1.23 6.82
N GLU A 145 20.15 1.41 5.68
CA GLU A 145 21.31 0.59 5.35
C GLU A 145 22.46 1.02 6.26
N ASN A 146 22.88 0.09 7.12
CA ASN A 146 24.08 0.20 7.95
C ASN A 146 25.31 -0.27 7.15
#